data_AF-A0A662RSD3-F1
#
_entry.id   AF-A0A662RSD3-F1
#
_cell.length_a   1.000
_cell.length_b   1.000
_cell.length_c   1.000
_cell.angle_alpha   90.00
_cell.angle_beta   90.00
_cell.angle_gamma   90.00
#
_symmetry.space_group_name_H-M   'P 1'
#
loop_
_entity.id
_entity.type
_entity.pdbx_description
1 polymer ?
#
loop_
_entity_poly.entity_id
_entity_poly.type
_entity_poly.pdbx_seq_one_letter_code
_entity_poly.pdbx_strand_id
1 'polypeptide(L)'
;MNSVKDIKLSWTLFFVFLLFAIYVSTSYGYGISDHNEQIPIIKRMIDSSYLKNDWFVNQNEGFTVRYYFSYVMAYLTNFADLPIIYFSVYVITLFFIIAGIYLISHFLFNNNLTSFLTIFLILFGTHTSLGGNWIVCDILIPTSIATPLALFAIYFFMKKRLYISFLLLGIASLFQILIGMLIAAMLVFYLLYLLVIIRDIGFKKILLSIVCYLSF
;
A
#
# COMPACT_ATOMS: atom_id res chain seq x y z
N MET A 1 -3.61 38.65 2.46
CA MET A 1 -2.72 37.70 3.19
C MET A 1 -2.96 36.22 2.84
N ASN A 2 -4.03 35.87 2.10
CA ASN A 2 -4.27 34.48 1.64
C ASN A 2 -3.46 34.11 0.38
N SER A 3 -3.26 35.04 -0.56
CA SER A 3 -2.62 34.77 -1.86
C SER A 3 -1.21 34.16 -1.77
N VAL A 4 -0.38 34.57 -0.80
CA VAL A 4 1.00 34.06 -0.66
C VAL A 4 1.03 32.62 -0.13
N LYS A 5 0.07 32.23 0.71
CA LYS A 5 -0.06 30.85 1.19
C LYS A 5 -0.57 29.93 0.08
N ASP A 6 -1.53 30.42 -0.71
CA ASP A 6 -2.11 29.68 -1.83
C ASP A 6 -1.06 29.41 -2.93
N ILE A 7 -0.20 30.39 -3.22
CA ILE A 7 0.92 30.23 -4.16
C ILE A 7 1.95 29.21 -3.66
N LYS A 8 2.28 29.18 -2.36
CA LYS A 8 3.22 28.18 -1.82
C LYS A 8 2.64 26.76 -1.87
N LEU A 9 1.34 26.62 -1.65
CA LEU A 9 0.65 25.34 -1.77
C LEU A 9 0.64 24.84 -3.23
N SER A 10 0.41 25.73 -4.21
CA SER A 10 0.40 25.36 -5.63
C SER A 10 1.76 24.85 -6.11
N TRP A 11 2.86 25.49 -5.70
CA TRP A 11 4.21 25.01 -6.03
C TRP A 11 4.53 23.67 -5.39
N THR A 12 4.10 23.44 -4.14
CA THR A 12 4.32 22.17 -3.45
C THR A 12 3.66 21.02 -4.21
N LEU A 13 2.40 21.20 -4.59
CA LEU A 13 1.65 20.21 -5.37
C LEU A 13 2.28 19.98 -6.75
N PHE A 14 2.71 21.05 -7.42
CA PHE A 14 3.40 20.96 -8.71
C PHE A 14 4.67 20.11 -8.62
N PHE A 15 5.54 20.35 -7.64
CA PHE A 15 6.78 19.58 -7.50
C PHE A 15 6.52 18.11 -7.13
N VAL A 16 5.53 17.83 -6.27
CA VAL A 16 5.15 16.45 -5.95
C VAL A 16 4.64 15.73 -7.21
N PHE A 17 3.80 16.40 -7.99
CA PHE A 17 3.29 15.85 -9.25
C PHE A 17 4.41 15.64 -10.28
N LEU A 18 5.38 16.55 -10.36
CA LEU A 18 6.53 16.41 -11.25
C LEU A 18 7.40 15.21 -10.87
N LEU A 19 7.74 15.05 -9.59
CA LEU A 19 8.50 13.88 -9.12
C LEU A 19 7.75 12.57 -9.39
N PHE A 20 6.44 12.57 -9.13
CA PHE A 20 5.56 11.45 -9.43
C PHE A 20 5.58 11.08 -10.93
N ALA A 21 5.39 12.07 -11.80
CA ALA A 21 5.37 11.86 -13.25
C ALA A 21 6.72 11.33 -13.77
N ILE A 22 7.83 11.90 -13.29
CA ILE A 22 9.19 11.44 -13.63
C ILE A 22 9.33 9.96 -13.22
N TYR A 23 9.05 9.63 -11.96
CA TYR A 23 9.20 8.27 -11.44
C TYR A 23 8.36 7.26 -12.24
N VAL A 24 7.09 7.56 -12.49
CA VAL A 24 6.21 6.69 -13.30
C VAL A 24 6.80 6.48 -14.69
N SER A 25 7.26 7.54 -15.35
CA SER A 25 7.76 7.49 -16.73
C SER A 25 9.08 6.74 -16.90
N THR A 26 9.92 6.72 -15.87
CA THR A 26 11.26 6.11 -15.95
C THR A 26 11.30 4.71 -15.36
N SER A 27 10.39 4.38 -14.44
CA SER A 27 10.52 3.18 -13.61
C SER A 27 9.45 2.14 -13.87
N TYR A 28 8.23 2.49 -14.30
CA TYR A 28 7.17 1.48 -14.39
C TYR A 28 7.46 0.37 -15.41
N GLY A 29 7.33 -0.88 -14.97
CA GLY A 29 7.43 -2.09 -15.80
C GLY A 29 6.14 -2.90 -15.82
N TYR A 30 5.83 -3.51 -16.97
CA TYR A 30 4.72 -4.45 -17.12
C TYR A 30 5.19 -5.77 -17.73
N GLY A 31 4.76 -6.89 -17.12
CA GLY A 31 5.02 -8.24 -17.63
C GLY A 31 6.43 -8.75 -17.31
N ILE A 32 7.04 -8.23 -16.25
CA ILE A 32 8.39 -8.60 -15.80
C ILE A 32 8.35 -9.12 -14.35
N SER A 33 9.38 -9.87 -13.94
CA SER A 33 9.55 -10.34 -12.56
C SER A 33 8.28 -11.06 -12.04
N ASP A 34 7.76 -10.68 -10.87
CA ASP A 34 6.60 -11.30 -10.21
C ASP A 34 5.32 -11.30 -11.07
N HIS A 35 5.21 -10.41 -12.06
CA HIS A 35 4.08 -10.45 -13.00
C HIS A 35 4.02 -11.77 -13.77
N ASN A 36 5.16 -12.44 -14.01
CA ASN A 36 5.22 -13.74 -14.69
C ASN A 36 4.42 -14.81 -13.95
N GLU A 37 4.29 -14.67 -12.64
CA GLU A 37 3.54 -15.60 -11.82
C GLU A 37 2.10 -15.12 -11.57
N GLN A 38 1.87 -13.80 -11.51
CA GLN A 38 0.56 -13.22 -11.21
C GLN A 38 -0.37 -13.19 -12.43
N ILE A 39 0.15 -12.80 -13.60
CA ILE A 39 -0.65 -12.63 -14.82
C ILE A 39 -1.31 -13.96 -15.25
N PRO A 40 -0.64 -15.12 -15.24
CA PRO A 40 -1.29 -16.38 -15.60
C PRO A 40 -2.47 -16.74 -14.68
N ILE A 41 -2.34 -16.48 -13.37
CA ILE A 41 -3.41 -16.70 -12.40
C ILE A 41 -4.61 -15.78 -12.70
N ILE A 42 -4.35 -14.50 -12.97
CA ILE A 42 -5.39 -13.54 -13.35
C ILE A 42 -6.08 -13.96 -14.64
N LYS A 43 -5.32 -14.35 -15.66
CA LYS A 43 -5.87 -14.81 -16.95
C LYS A 43 -6.72 -16.07 -16.81
N ARG A 44 -6.34 -17.01 -15.93
CA ARG A 44 -7.18 -18.17 -15.58
C ARG A 44 -8.49 -17.77 -14.90
N MET A 45 -8.47 -16.74 -14.05
CA MET A 45 -9.70 -16.24 -13.42
C MET A 45 -10.63 -15.56 -14.44
N ILE A 46 -10.07 -14.93 -15.48
CA ILE A 46 -10.84 -14.31 -16.57
C ILE A 46 -11.40 -15.39 -17.51
N ASP A 47 -10.58 -16.38 -17.88
CA ASP A 47 -10.94 -17.48 -18.75
C ASP A 47 -10.51 -18.82 -18.15
N SER A 48 -11.49 -19.60 -17.69
CA SER A 48 -11.28 -20.92 -17.11
C SER A 48 -10.57 -21.91 -18.05
N SER A 49 -10.52 -21.68 -19.36
CA SER A 49 -9.81 -22.51 -20.32
C SER A 49 -8.32 -22.14 -20.50
N TYR A 50 -7.92 -20.94 -20.07
CA TYR A 50 -6.57 -20.40 -20.26
C TYR A 50 -5.48 -21.27 -19.63
N LEU A 51 -4.63 -21.92 -20.44
CA LEU A 51 -3.58 -22.86 -19.97
C LEU A 51 -4.14 -24.06 -19.19
N LYS A 52 -5.29 -24.63 -19.59
CA LYS A 52 -5.98 -25.75 -18.89
C LYS A 52 -5.08 -26.91 -18.40
N ASN A 53 -3.99 -27.21 -19.10
CA ASN A 53 -3.09 -28.32 -18.77
C ASN A 53 -1.78 -27.87 -18.08
N ASP A 54 -1.65 -26.59 -17.71
CA ASP A 54 -0.47 -26.06 -17.03
C ASP A 54 -0.52 -26.34 -15.53
N TRP A 55 0.55 -26.97 -15.02
CA TRP A 55 0.63 -27.37 -13.61
C TRP A 55 0.64 -26.17 -12.66
N PHE A 56 1.37 -25.09 -12.98
CA PHE A 56 1.50 -23.94 -12.10
C PHE A 56 0.16 -23.21 -11.93
N VAL A 57 -0.55 -22.96 -13.03
CA VAL A 57 -1.86 -22.31 -13.01
C VAL A 57 -2.88 -23.17 -12.25
N ASN A 58 -2.86 -24.49 -12.45
CA ASN A 58 -3.82 -25.40 -11.81
C ASN A 58 -3.58 -25.53 -10.30
N GLN A 59 -2.34 -25.50 -9.83
CA GLN A 59 -2.01 -25.49 -8.39
C GLN A 59 -2.45 -24.18 -7.69
N ASN A 60 -2.62 -23.10 -8.44
CA ASN A 60 -3.08 -21.81 -7.93
C ASN A 60 -4.58 -21.56 -8.17
N GLU A 61 -5.33 -22.59 -8.57
CA GLU A 61 -6.78 -22.51 -8.70
C GLU A 61 -7.45 -22.49 -7.31
N GLY A 62 -8.46 -21.64 -7.14
CA GLY A 62 -9.13 -21.44 -5.85
C GLY A 62 -8.39 -20.48 -4.93
N PHE A 63 -8.54 -20.66 -3.62
CA PHE A 63 -8.03 -19.72 -2.62
C PHE A 63 -6.53 -19.90 -2.37
N THR A 64 -5.77 -18.85 -2.62
CA THR A 64 -4.33 -18.75 -2.37
C THR A 64 -4.00 -17.39 -1.75
N VAL A 65 -2.75 -17.19 -1.31
CA VAL A 65 -2.27 -15.88 -0.81
C VAL A 65 -2.37 -14.75 -1.86
N ARG A 66 -2.55 -15.09 -3.14
CA ARG A 66 -2.69 -14.14 -4.25
C ARG A 66 -4.14 -13.91 -4.64
N TYR A 67 -5.07 -14.65 -4.04
CA TYR A 67 -6.46 -14.72 -4.48
C TYR A 67 -7.12 -13.34 -4.59
N TYR A 68 -7.09 -12.53 -3.53
CA TYR A 68 -7.75 -11.23 -3.53
C TYR A 68 -7.13 -10.25 -4.54
N PHE A 69 -5.81 -10.25 -4.68
CA PHE A 69 -5.14 -9.47 -5.72
C PHE A 69 -5.59 -9.92 -7.11
N SER A 70 -5.49 -11.21 -7.40
CA SER A 70 -5.85 -11.75 -8.71
C SER A 70 -7.33 -11.54 -9.03
N TYR A 71 -8.21 -11.70 -8.04
CA TYR A 71 -9.65 -11.48 -8.17
C TYR A 71 -9.97 -10.02 -8.51
N VAL A 72 -9.41 -9.06 -7.77
CA VAL A 72 -9.61 -7.63 -8.03
C VAL A 72 -9.09 -7.26 -9.42
N MET A 73 -7.89 -7.71 -9.78
CA MET A 73 -7.31 -7.43 -11.09
C MET A 73 -8.12 -8.05 -12.24
N ALA A 74 -8.59 -9.29 -12.08
CA ALA A 74 -9.48 -9.95 -13.03
C ALA A 74 -10.81 -9.20 -13.17
N TYR A 75 -11.44 -8.83 -12.06
CA TYR A 75 -12.69 -8.07 -12.06
C TYR A 75 -12.54 -6.72 -12.79
N LEU A 76 -11.41 -6.03 -12.60
CA LEU A 76 -11.16 -4.75 -13.26
C LEU A 76 -11.00 -4.87 -14.78
N THR A 77 -10.71 -6.06 -15.31
CA THR A 77 -10.64 -6.26 -16.78
C THR A 77 -11.99 -6.11 -17.49
N ASN A 78 -13.10 -6.06 -16.74
CA ASN A 78 -14.40 -5.68 -17.28
C ASN A 78 -14.45 -4.22 -17.76
N PHE A 79 -13.48 -3.38 -17.37
CA PHE A 79 -13.44 -1.95 -17.71
C PHE A 79 -12.34 -1.59 -18.73
N ALA A 80 -11.24 -2.33 -18.77
CA ALA A 80 -10.13 -2.12 -19.71
C ALA A 80 -9.21 -3.35 -19.80
N ASP A 81 -8.32 -3.38 -20.78
CA ASP A 81 -7.33 -4.46 -20.91
C ASP A 81 -6.35 -4.51 -19.75
N LEU A 82 -5.85 -5.72 -19.46
CA LEU A 82 -4.99 -5.99 -18.31
C LEU A 82 -3.76 -5.05 -18.19
N PRO A 83 -3.02 -4.69 -19.27
CA PRO A 83 -1.91 -3.73 -19.16
C PRO A 83 -2.35 -2.34 -18.68
N ILE A 84 -3.52 -1.87 -19.14
CA ILE A 84 -4.08 -0.57 -18.75
C ILE A 84 -4.52 -0.61 -17.29
N ILE A 85 -5.13 -1.71 -16.84
CA ILE A 85 -5.50 -1.91 -15.44
C ILE A 85 -4.26 -1.93 -14.54
N TYR A 86 -3.23 -2.70 -14.88
CA TYR A 86 -1.97 -2.74 -14.13
C TYR A 86 -1.34 -1.34 -14.01
N PHE A 87 -1.27 -0.59 -15.12
CA PHE A 87 -0.71 0.77 -15.09
C PHE A 87 -1.57 1.72 -14.24
N SER A 88 -2.89 1.67 -14.39
CA SER A 88 -3.80 2.55 -13.65
C SER A 88 -3.73 2.29 -12.15
N VAL A 89 -3.78 1.01 -11.75
CA VAL A 89 -3.69 0.62 -10.33
C VAL A 89 -2.31 0.96 -9.77
N TYR A 90 -1.23 0.78 -10.55
CA TYR A 90 0.11 1.23 -10.17
C TYR A 90 0.17 2.72 -9.86
N VAL A 91 -0.31 3.57 -10.79
CA VAL A 91 -0.34 5.04 -10.64
C VAL A 91 -1.14 5.45 -9.41
N ILE A 92 -2.32 4.87 -9.20
CA ILE A 92 -3.17 5.14 -8.03
C ILE A 92 -2.46 4.74 -6.74
N THR A 93 -1.88 3.55 -6.73
CA THR A 93 -1.17 2.99 -5.57
C THR A 93 0.03 3.85 -5.19
N LEU A 94 0.86 4.20 -6.16
CA LEU A 94 2.02 5.06 -5.97
C LEU A 94 1.63 6.44 -5.44
N PHE A 95 0.55 7.03 -5.96
CA PHE A 95 0.01 8.29 -5.44
C PHE A 95 -0.33 8.17 -3.96
N PHE A 96 -1.02 7.09 -3.55
CA PHE A 96 -1.38 6.87 -2.15
C PHE A 96 -0.16 6.56 -1.27
N ILE A 97 0.88 5.90 -1.78
CA ILE A 97 2.14 5.69 -1.06
C ILE A 97 2.80 7.05 -0.76
N ILE A 98 2.95 7.90 -1.78
CA ILE A 98 3.53 9.24 -1.64
C ILE A 98 2.71 10.09 -0.65
N ALA A 99 1.38 10.06 -0.76
CA ALA A 99 0.50 10.77 0.15
C ALA A 99 0.64 10.27 1.60
N GLY A 100 0.68 8.95 1.81
CA GLY A 100 0.88 8.36 3.14
C GLY A 100 2.21 8.78 3.78
N ILE A 101 3.30 8.68 3.02
CA ILE A 101 4.65 9.12 3.45
C ILE A 101 4.65 10.61 3.80
N TYR A 102 4.07 11.44 2.93
CA TYR A 102 3.97 12.88 3.16
C TYR A 102 3.25 13.18 4.47
N LEU A 103 2.09 12.57 4.68
CA LEU A 103 1.25 12.80 5.85
C LEU A 103 1.93 12.36 7.15
N ILE A 104 2.63 11.23 7.14
CA ILE A 104 3.41 10.75 8.30
C ILE A 104 4.56 11.71 8.58
N SER A 105 5.37 12.05 7.56
CA SER A 105 6.51 12.96 7.72
C SER A 105 6.06 14.34 8.23
N HIS A 106 4.99 14.88 7.64
CA HIS A 106 4.44 16.16 8.06
C HIS A 106 3.87 16.10 9.47
N PHE A 107 3.25 14.99 9.87
CA PHE A 107 2.79 14.81 11.25
C PHE A 107 3.94 14.80 12.26
N LEU A 108 5.08 14.20 11.91
CA LEU A 108 6.25 14.11 12.79
C LEU A 108 7.02 15.43 12.91
N PHE A 109 7.20 16.14 11.80
CA PHE A 109 8.12 17.29 11.73
C PHE A 109 7.42 18.65 11.56
N ASN A 110 6.12 18.65 11.25
CA ASN A 110 5.32 19.85 10.96
C ASN A 110 5.99 20.78 9.92
N ASN A 111 6.66 20.18 8.92
CA ASN A 111 7.49 20.90 7.95
C ASN A 111 7.33 20.32 6.53
N ASN A 112 6.85 21.15 5.61
CA ASN A 112 6.58 20.74 4.22
C ASN A 112 7.85 20.38 3.44
N LEU A 113 8.96 21.09 3.68
CA LEU A 113 10.23 20.82 3.02
C LEU A 113 10.79 19.48 3.48
N THR A 114 10.73 19.18 4.78
CA THR A 114 11.12 17.87 5.31
C THR A 114 10.29 16.75 4.69
N SER A 115 8.97 16.91 4.57
CA SER A 115 8.11 15.93 3.92
C SER A 115 8.41 15.74 2.44
N PHE A 116 8.70 16.83 1.73
CA PHE A 116 9.11 16.76 0.32
C PHE A 116 10.44 16.04 0.14
N LEU A 117 11.45 16.40 0.93
CA LEU A 117 12.74 15.72 0.92
C LEU A 117 12.60 14.24 1.30
N THR A 118 11.69 13.89 2.21
CA THR A 118 11.38 12.49 2.55
C THR A 118 10.88 11.74 1.31
N ILE A 119 9.92 12.30 0.57
CA ILE A 119 9.41 11.68 -0.68
C ILE A 119 10.54 11.54 -1.70
N PHE A 120 11.32 12.59 -1.91
CA PHE A 120 12.42 12.58 -2.87
C PHE A 120 13.42 11.47 -2.56
N LEU A 121 13.83 11.34 -1.29
CA LEU A 121 14.75 10.28 -0.86
C LEU A 121 14.15 8.88 -0.98
N ILE A 122 12.84 8.72 -0.78
CA ILE A 122 12.20 7.41 -0.95
C ILE A 122 12.08 7.02 -2.43
N LEU A 123 11.83 7.98 -3.33
CA LEU A 123 11.68 7.70 -4.76
C LEU A 123 13.03 7.60 -5.51
N PHE A 124 14.03 8.38 -5.13
CA PHE A 124 15.28 8.53 -5.88
C PHE A 124 16.54 8.29 -5.04
N GLY A 125 16.38 8.03 -3.74
CA GLY A 125 17.51 7.73 -2.87
C GLY A 125 18.09 6.34 -3.12
N THR A 126 19.25 6.08 -2.51
CA THR A 126 19.89 4.78 -2.63
C THR A 126 19.06 3.72 -1.93
N HIS A 127 18.66 2.73 -2.72
CA HIS A 127 17.91 1.59 -2.27
C HIS A 127 18.87 0.57 -1.66
N THR A 128 18.88 0.47 -0.32
CA THR A 128 19.41 -0.70 0.41
C THR A 128 18.26 -1.36 1.17
N SER A 129 17.95 -2.62 0.85
CA SER A 129 16.89 -3.37 1.52
C SER A 129 17.45 -4.69 2.03
N LEU A 130 17.09 -5.02 3.27
CA LEU A 130 17.29 -6.36 3.80
C LEU A 130 16.23 -7.26 3.16
N GLY A 131 16.67 -8.14 2.26
CA GLY A 131 15.79 -9.10 1.57
C GLY A 131 15.19 -8.61 0.25
N GLY A 132 15.70 -7.53 -0.35
CA GLY A 132 15.33 -7.12 -1.71
C GLY A 132 13.94 -6.47 -1.85
N ASN A 133 13.29 -6.10 -0.74
CA ASN A 133 11.95 -5.51 -0.74
C ASN A 133 12.01 -3.98 -0.59
N TRP A 134 11.35 -3.28 -1.49
CA TRP A 134 11.32 -1.82 -1.54
C TRP A 134 9.94 -1.29 -1.11
N ILE A 135 9.92 -0.07 -0.53
CA ILE A 135 8.65 0.62 -0.23
C ILE A 135 7.91 0.96 -1.53
N VAL A 136 8.67 1.37 -2.54
CA VAL A 136 8.17 1.65 -3.89
C VAL A 136 8.88 0.71 -4.84
N CYS A 137 8.10 -0.12 -5.53
CA CYS A 137 8.56 -1.01 -6.57
C CYS A 137 8.26 -0.43 -7.94
N ASP A 138 9.00 -0.86 -8.95
CA ASP A 138 8.82 -0.54 -10.37
C ASP A 138 7.66 -1.31 -11.02
N ILE A 139 7.13 -2.32 -10.33
CA ILE A 139 6.03 -3.16 -10.79
C ILE A 139 4.85 -3.14 -9.81
N LEU A 140 3.65 -3.44 -10.32
CA LEU A 140 2.46 -3.59 -9.47
C LEU A 140 2.33 -5.03 -8.99
N ILE A 141 2.52 -5.22 -7.69
CA ILE A 141 2.38 -6.50 -7.02
C ILE A 141 1.43 -6.36 -5.81
N PRO A 142 0.99 -7.46 -5.17
CA PRO A 142 0.08 -7.37 -4.02
C PRO A 142 0.61 -6.47 -2.89
N THR A 143 1.92 -6.51 -2.65
CA THR A 143 2.62 -5.60 -1.73
C THR A 143 2.38 -4.12 -2.09
N SER A 144 2.39 -3.77 -3.37
CA SER A 144 2.16 -2.39 -3.81
C SER A 144 0.83 -1.88 -3.28
N ILE A 145 -0.27 -2.67 -3.36
CA ILE A 145 -1.60 -2.27 -2.86
C ILE A 145 -1.66 -2.26 -1.33
N ALA A 146 -0.99 -3.21 -0.66
CA ALA A 146 -1.00 -3.30 0.80
C ALA A 146 -0.22 -2.14 1.47
N THR A 147 0.88 -1.68 0.87
CA THR A 147 1.74 -0.62 1.41
C THR A 147 1.02 0.70 1.71
N PRO A 148 0.25 1.33 0.80
CA PRO A 148 -0.45 2.56 1.12
C PRO A 148 -1.49 2.35 2.24
N LEU A 149 -2.21 1.23 2.25
CA LEU A 149 -3.16 0.91 3.32
C LEU A 149 -2.46 0.86 4.68
N ALA A 150 -1.29 0.21 4.74
CA ALA A 150 -0.45 0.17 5.93
C ALA A 150 0.08 1.56 6.35
N LEU A 151 0.52 2.38 5.40
CA LEU A 151 0.96 3.76 5.69
C LEU A 151 -0.18 4.61 6.26
N PHE A 152 -1.36 4.56 5.65
CA PHE A 152 -2.53 5.25 6.19
C PHE A 152 -2.96 4.69 7.54
N ALA A 153 -2.82 3.38 7.76
CA ALA A 153 -3.08 2.78 9.06
C ALA A 153 -2.15 3.34 10.14
N ILE A 154 -0.84 3.46 9.87
CA ILE A 154 0.13 4.08 10.78
C ILE A 154 -0.23 5.55 11.02
N TYR A 155 -0.55 6.31 9.97
CA TYR A 155 -0.96 7.71 10.10
C TYR A 155 -2.19 7.87 11.02
N PHE A 156 -3.24 7.06 10.81
CA PHE A 156 -4.43 7.11 11.65
C PHE A 156 -4.17 6.61 13.07
N PHE A 157 -3.26 5.65 13.24
CA PHE A 157 -2.80 5.22 14.55
C PHE A 157 -2.18 6.38 15.33
N MET A 158 -1.27 7.13 14.71
CA MET A 158 -0.62 8.31 15.30
C MET A 158 -1.63 9.42 15.63
N LYS A 159 -2.72 9.52 14.86
CA LYS A 159 -3.87 10.40 15.14
C LYS A 159 -4.85 9.85 16.19
N LYS A 160 -4.50 8.76 16.89
CA LYS A 160 -5.34 8.06 17.88
C LYS A 160 -6.67 7.51 17.33
N ARG A 161 -6.79 7.34 16.00
CA ARG A 161 -7.96 6.76 15.31
C ARG A 161 -7.78 5.26 15.10
N LEU A 162 -7.80 4.51 16.19
CA LEU A 162 -7.41 3.09 16.21
C LEU A 162 -8.29 2.20 15.34
N TYR A 163 -9.61 2.38 15.33
CA TYR A 163 -10.50 1.52 14.55
C TYR A 163 -10.23 1.60 13.05
N ILE A 164 -10.02 2.82 12.53
CA ILE A 164 -9.67 3.02 11.12
C ILE A 164 -8.31 2.42 10.81
N SER A 165 -7.35 2.57 11.72
CA SER A 165 -6.01 1.97 11.57
C SER A 165 -6.07 0.45 11.41
N PHE A 166 -6.77 -0.23 12.32
CA PHE A 166 -6.86 -1.69 12.31
C PHE A 166 -7.75 -2.23 11.18
N LEU A 167 -8.80 -1.50 10.79
CA LEU A 167 -9.59 -1.81 9.61
C LEU A 167 -8.71 -1.79 8.34
N LEU A 168 -7.90 -0.75 8.17
CA LEU A 168 -6.98 -0.65 7.03
C LEU A 168 -5.93 -1.76 7.01
N LEU A 169 -5.44 -2.19 8.18
CA LEU A 169 -4.50 -3.31 8.28
C LEU A 169 -5.15 -4.65 7.96
N GLY A 170 -6.42 -4.85 8.32
CA GLY A 170 -7.19 -6.02 7.92
C GLY A 170 -7.33 -6.10 6.41
N ILE A 171 -7.72 -4.99 5.78
CA ILE A 171 -7.81 -4.89 4.30
C ILE A 171 -6.41 -5.10 3.67
N ALA A 172 -5.35 -4.53 4.25
CA ALA A 172 -3.99 -4.74 3.76
C ALA A 172 -3.57 -6.22 3.81
N SER A 173 -3.99 -6.95 4.86
CA SER A 173 -3.72 -8.39 5.01
C SER A 173 -4.40 -9.24 3.93
N LEU A 174 -5.49 -8.79 3.32
CA LEU A 174 -6.11 -9.48 2.17
C LEU A 174 -5.19 -9.50 0.95
N PHE A 175 -4.43 -8.43 0.73
CA PHE A 175 -3.51 -8.32 -0.41
C PHE A 175 -2.12 -8.84 -0.07
N GLN A 176 -1.60 -8.54 1.11
CA GLN A 176 -0.30 -9.03 1.56
C GLN A 176 -0.32 -9.27 3.07
N ILE A 177 -0.54 -10.53 3.44
CA ILE A 177 -0.71 -10.95 4.83
C ILE A 177 0.44 -10.50 5.72
N LEU A 178 1.68 -10.63 5.22
CA LEU A 178 2.88 -10.28 5.97
C LEU A 178 2.91 -8.79 6.35
N ILE A 179 2.51 -7.89 5.45
CA ILE A 179 2.52 -6.44 5.71
C ILE A 179 1.44 -6.07 6.71
N GLY A 180 0.19 -6.46 6.43
CA GLY A 180 -0.94 -6.12 7.31
C GLY A 180 -0.78 -6.72 8.70
N MET A 181 -0.40 -8.00 8.79
CA MET A 181 -0.30 -8.72 10.05
C MET A 181 0.90 -8.25 10.89
N LEU A 182 2.08 -8.06 10.28
CA LEU A 182 3.27 -7.64 11.02
C LEU A 182 3.08 -6.25 11.62
N ILE A 183 2.53 -5.31 10.84
CA ILE A 183 2.28 -3.95 11.33
C ILE A 183 1.18 -3.97 12.38
N ALA A 184 0.10 -4.74 12.19
CA ALA A 184 -0.93 -4.90 13.21
C ALA A 184 -0.34 -5.44 14.53
N ALA A 185 0.51 -6.47 14.47
CA ALA A 185 1.19 -7.02 15.64
C ALA A 185 2.04 -5.96 16.34
N MET A 186 2.86 -5.20 15.61
CA MET A 186 3.68 -4.12 16.17
C MET A 186 2.82 -3.07 16.89
N LEU A 187 1.70 -2.65 16.30
CA LEU A 187 0.80 -1.67 16.90
C LEU A 187 0.06 -2.24 18.12
N VAL A 188 -0.35 -3.51 18.11
CA VAL A 188 -0.94 -4.18 19.28
C VAL A 188 0.07 -4.23 20.43
N PHE A 189 1.31 -4.64 20.17
CA PHE A 189 2.35 -4.66 21.21
C PHE A 189 2.57 -3.26 21.82
N TYR A 190 2.60 -2.22 20.98
CA TYR A 190 2.69 -0.85 21.47
C TYR A 190 1.46 -0.42 22.29
N LEU A 191 0.24 -0.80 21.88
CA LEU A 191 -0.97 -0.53 22.67
C LEU A 191 -0.98 -1.27 24.01
N LEU A 192 -0.51 -2.52 24.05
CA LEU A 192 -0.37 -3.28 25.28
C LEU A 192 0.66 -2.63 26.22
N TYR A 193 1.78 -2.14 25.68
CA TYR A 193 2.75 -1.34 26.44
C TYR A 193 2.09 -0.10 27.06
N LEU A 194 1.31 0.65 26.27
CA LEU A 194 0.56 1.83 26.78
C LEU A 194 -0.48 1.46 27.84
N LEU A 195 -1.17 0.33 27.70
CA LEU A 195 -2.17 -0.16 28.65
C LEU A 195 -1.53 -0.54 30.00
N VAL A 196 -0.48 -1.36 29.96
CA VAL A 196 0.12 -1.97 31.16
C VAL A 196 0.99 -0.97 31.91
N ILE A 197 1.79 -0.20 31.18
CA ILE A 197 2.82 0.66 31.78
C ILE A 197 2.30 2.08 32.02
N ILE A 198 1.71 2.70 31.00
CA ILE A 198 1.32 4.13 31.07
C ILE A 198 -0.12 4.28 31.58
N ARG A 199 -0.97 3.25 31.42
CA ARG A 199 -2.41 3.28 31.71
C ARG A 199 -3.16 4.40 30.97
N ASP A 200 -2.67 4.79 29.79
CA ASP A 200 -3.21 5.90 28.97
C ASP A 200 -4.34 5.46 28.02
N ILE A 201 -4.63 4.16 27.95
CA ILE A 201 -5.69 3.63 27.08
C ILE A 201 -6.56 2.58 27.76
N GLY A 202 -7.86 2.59 27.44
CA GLY A 202 -8.81 1.61 27.97
C GLY A 202 -8.82 0.31 27.18
N PHE A 203 -8.86 -0.83 27.89
CA PHE A 203 -8.89 -2.19 27.32
C PHE A 203 -9.96 -2.37 26.22
N LYS A 204 -11.16 -1.79 26.39
CA LYS A 204 -12.25 -1.86 25.39
C LYS A 204 -11.84 -1.31 24.01
N LYS A 205 -11.03 -0.24 23.97
CA LYS A 205 -10.56 0.33 22.70
C LYS A 205 -9.60 -0.61 21.98
N ILE A 206 -8.73 -1.28 22.73
CA ILE A 206 -7.80 -2.28 22.19
C ILE A 206 -8.58 -3.45 21.62
N LEU A 207 -9.51 -4.01 22.39
CA LEU A 207 -10.32 -5.14 21.97
C LEU A 207 -11.10 -4.84 20.69
N LEU A 208 -11.79 -3.69 20.62
CA LEU A 208 -12.55 -3.32 19.43
C LEU A 208 -11.66 -3.08 18.21
N SER A 209 -10.43 -2.59 18.41
CA SER A 209 -9.46 -2.45 17.32
C SER A 209 -9.02 -3.80 16.77
N ILE A 210 -8.80 -4.81 17.62
CA ILE A 210 -8.49 -6.18 17.19
C ILE A 210 -9.67 -6.77 16.42
N VAL A 211 -10.91 -6.55 16.87
CA VAL A 211 -12.10 -7.00 16.13
C VAL A 211 -12.19 -6.36 14.75
N CYS A 212 -11.89 -5.06 14.62
CA CYS A 212 -11.85 -4.39 13.31
C CYS A 212 -10.80 -4.96 12.36
N TYR A 213 -9.69 -5.51 12.89
CA TYR A 213 -8.69 -6.18 12.07
C TYR A 213 -9.15 -7.58 11.64
N LEU A 214 -9.74 -8.35 12.56
CA LEU A 214 -10.17 -9.74 12.33
C LEU A 214 -11.48 -9.88 11.52
N SER A 215 -12.10 -8.77 11.11
CA SER A 215 -13.31 -8.81 10.28
C SER A 215 -13.07 -9.11 8.80
N PHE A 216 -11.81 -9.38 8.42
CA PHE A 216 -11.33 -9.65 7.06
C PHE A 216 -10.52 -10.94 7.05
#